data_AF-A0A0R3RMG1-F1
#
_entry.id   AF-A0A0R3RMG1-F1
#
_cell.length_a   1.000
_cell.length_b   1.000
_cell.length_c   1.000
_cell.angle_alpha   90.00
_cell.angle_beta   90.00
_cell.angle_gamma   90.00
#
_symmetry.space_group_name_H-M   'P 1'
#
loop_
_entity.id
_entity.type
_entity.pdbx_description
1 polymer ?
#
loop_
_entity_poly.entity_id
_entity_poly.type
_entity_poly.pdbx_seq_one_letter_code
_entity_poly.pdbx_strand_id
1 'polypeptide(L)'
;MAEKARVSEEEALVLSKRASEAEAECQRMKLSQIKFFFWAEETKMSLERKARDAELWAHRLMHETERHGYDPYLCRAHLYDSEPSWQQDWLSAYALPVPQRYISHHRLVSSSSSGDGGYVQYLDDDPNFTATVTPIIKTQPSLFIKKQALLNCPPPDPSSNQMMPNDLLSLRTEIEKSRADYNEKKKSLQEKMTEFRNEIESLKVVDRQSEHDRIHAANLQMGIDKYSTLRKSAAEPHAYHVYKSGAGTTKTRVQVFDGL
;
A
#
# COMPACT_ATOMS: atom_id res chain seq x y z
N MET A 1 -47.85 28.06 54.57
CA MET A 1 -46.50 28.66 54.40
C MET A 1 -45.39 27.63 54.54
N ALA A 2 -45.44 26.70 55.49
CA ALA A 2 -44.42 25.66 55.68
C ALA A 2 -44.13 24.81 54.42
N GLU A 3 -45.15 24.36 53.69
CA GLU A 3 -44.92 23.54 52.49
C GLU A 3 -44.25 24.31 51.35
N LYS A 4 -44.54 25.61 51.20
CA LYS A 4 -43.87 26.46 50.20
C LYS A 4 -42.38 26.66 50.54
N ALA A 5 -42.04 26.74 51.82
CA ALA A 5 -40.65 26.85 52.26
C ALA A 5 -39.88 25.55 52.00
N ARG A 6 -40.49 24.39 52.28
CA ARG A 6 -39.89 23.07 52.04
C ARG A 6 -39.64 22.80 50.55
N VAL A 7 -40.61 23.15 49.70
CA VAL A 7 -40.47 23.03 48.23
C VAL A 7 -39.36 23.97 47.72
N SER A 8 -39.29 25.22 48.22
CA SER A 8 -38.23 26.15 47.84
C SER A 8 -36.83 25.68 48.28
N GLU A 9 -36.72 25.01 49.42
CA GLU A 9 -35.47 24.43 49.91
C GLU A 9 -35.04 23.23 49.05
N GLU A 10 -35.98 22.36 48.71
CA GLU A 10 -35.76 21.21 47.83
C GLU A 10 -35.31 21.65 46.42
N GLU A 11 -35.94 22.69 45.86
CA GLU A 11 -35.54 23.29 44.58
C GLU A 11 -34.12 23.89 44.62
N ALA A 12 -33.75 24.57 45.71
CA ALA A 12 -32.42 25.15 45.88
C ALA A 12 -31.32 24.08 45.91
N LEU A 13 -31.58 22.94 46.57
CA LEU A 13 -30.65 21.81 46.62
C LEU A 13 -30.45 21.17 45.25
N VAL A 14 -31.52 21.00 44.47
CA VAL A 14 -31.44 20.46 43.10
C VAL A 14 -30.63 21.38 42.19
N LEU A 15 -30.85 22.70 42.29
CA LEU A 15 -30.09 23.68 41.51
C LEU A 15 -28.60 23.69 41.90
N SER A 16 -28.29 23.62 43.20
CA SER A 16 -26.91 23.53 43.68
C SER A 16 -26.20 22.27 43.18
N LYS A 17 -26.88 21.11 43.25
CA LYS A 17 -26.36 19.84 42.72
C LYS A 17 -26.09 19.93 41.22
N ARG A 18 -27.03 20.49 40.45
CA ARG A 18 -26.89 20.67 39.00
C ARG A 18 -25.73 21.60 38.64
N ALA A 19 -25.54 22.68 39.39
CA ALA A 19 -24.40 23.58 39.20
C ALA A 19 -23.06 22.87 39.47
N SER A 20 -22.97 22.11 40.57
CA SER A 20 -21.78 21.34 40.91
C SER A 20 -21.44 20.26 39.86
N GLU A 21 -22.45 19.56 39.35
CA GLU A 21 -22.27 18.58 38.27
C GLU A 21 -21.78 19.22 36.97
N ALA A 22 -22.34 20.38 36.59
CA ALA A 22 -21.91 21.13 35.43
C ALA A 22 -20.45 21.63 35.55
N GLU A 23 -20.04 22.10 36.72
CA GLU A 23 -18.65 22.50 36.98
C GLU A 23 -17.68 21.31 36.88
N ALA A 24 -18.05 20.15 37.44
CA ALA A 24 -17.25 18.94 37.35
C ALA A 24 -17.10 18.45 35.90
N GLU A 25 -18.16 18.54 35.09
CA GLU A 25 -18.10 18.23 33.66
C GLU A 25 -17.21 19.21 32.88
N CYS A 26 -17.29 20.51 33.18
CA CYS A 26 -16.43 21.52 32.57
C CYS A 26 -14.95 21.23 32.86
N GLN A 27 -14.61 20.83 34.08
CA GLN A 27 -13.25 20.42 34.45
C GLN A 27 -12.80 19.16 33.69
N ARG A 28 -13.66 18.13 33.57
CA ARG A 28 -13.36 16.93 32.79
C ARG A 28 -13.10 17.26 31.33
N MET A 29 -13.91 18.14 30.73
CA MET A 29 -13.73 18.58 29.35
C MET A 29 -12.41 19.33 29.17
N LYS A 30 -12.04 20.20 30.11
CA LYS A 30 -10.76 20.93 30.10
C LYS A 30 -9.57 19.98 30.17
N LEU A 31 -9.60 18.99 31.06
CA LEU A 31 -8.54 17.98 31.16
C LEU A 31 -8.44 17.11 29.90
N SER A 32 -9.60 16.74 29.33
CA SER A 32 -9.66 16.01 28.06
C SER A 32 -9.01 16.80 26.94
N GLN A 33 -9.34 18.09 26.80
CA GLN A 33 -8.75 18.98 25.79
C GLN A 33 -7.23 19.04 25.91
N ILE A 34 -6.69 19.17 27.13
CA ILE A 34 -5.24 19.18 27.38
C ILE A 34 -4.63 17.84 26.95
N LYS A 35 -5.24 16.71 27.33
CA LYS A 35 -4.77 15.37 26.94
C LYS A 35 -4.74 15.20 25.42
N PHE A 36 -5.78 15.65 24.73
CA PHE A 36 -5.85 15.62 23.27
C PHE A 36 -4.75 16.47 22.63
N PHE A 37 -4.50 17.68 23.16
CA PHE A 37 -3.42 18.55 22.68
C PHE A 37 -2.04 17.88 22.80
N PHE A 38 -1.73 17.30 23.97
CA PHE A 38 -0.47 16.58 24.17
C PHE A 38 -0.32 15.37 23.23
N TRP A 39 -1.39 14.59 23.05
CA TRP A 39 -1.36 13.43 22.18
C TRP A 39 -1.14 13.80 20.71
N ALA A 40 -1.77 14.89 20.25
CA ALA A 40 -1.57 15.42 18.92
C ALA A 40 -0.12 15.89 18.70
N GLU A 41 0.44 16.64 19.65
CA GLU A 41 1.82 17.14 19.54
C GLU A 41 2.84 15.99 19.57
N GLU A 42 2.65 14.99 20.42
CA GLU A 42 3.52 13.80 20.46
C GLU A 42 3.48 13.03 19.14
N THR A 43 2.29 12.87 18.57
CA THR A 43 2.10 12.18 17.28
C THR A 43 2.79 12.94 16.15
N LYS A 44 2.68 14.28 16.12
CA LYS A 44 3.37 15.14 15.16
C LYS A 44 4.89 15.00 15.29
N MET A 45 5.43 15.11 16.49
CA MET A 45 6.88 14.94 16.75
C MET A 45 7.40 13.56 16.34
N SER A 46 6.59 12.50 16.52
CA SER A 46 6.94 11.15 16.07
C SER A 46 7.00 11.05 14.55
N LEU A 47 6.01 11.62 13.85
CA LEU A 47 5.95 11.63 12.39
C LEU A 47 7.10 12.43 11.77
N GLU A 48 7.45 13.59 12.34
CA GLU A 48 8.58 14.39 11.87
C GLU A 48 9.92 13.65 11.97
N ARG A 49 10.14 12.89 13.03
CA ARG A 49 11.35 12.03 13.16
C ARG A 49 11.37 10.96 12.08
N LYS A 50 10.26 10.25 11.88
CA LYS A 50 10.15 9.21 10.85
C LYS A 50 10.33 9.77 9.44
N ALA A 51 9.83 10.98 9.17
CA ALA A 51 10.02 11.66 7.89
C ALA A 51 11.51 11.93 7.62
N ARG A 52 12.23 12.49 8.60
CA ARG A 52 13.69 12.72 8.49
C ARG A 52 14.48 11.41 8.29
N ASP A 53 14.10 10.34 8.98
CA ASP A 53 14.75 9.04 8.82
C ASP A 53 14.52 8.47 7.41
N ALA A 54 13.30 8.62 6.87
CA ALA A 54 12.96 8.23 5.51
C ALA A 54 13.71 9.05 4.45
N GLU A 55 13.86 10.36 4.65
CA GLU A 55 14.67 11.24 3.79
C GLU A 55 16.13 10.78 3.74
N LEU A 56 16.73 10.46 4.90
CA LEU A 56 18.10 9.93 4.96
C LEU A 56 18.23 8.58 4.24
N TRP A 57 17.23 7.71 4.36
CA TRP A 57 17.21 6.44 3.65
C TRP A 57 17.08 6.62 2.14
N ALA A 58 16.22 7.54 1.69
CA ALA A 58 16.08 7.89 0.28
C ALA A 58 17.39 8.47 -0.30
N HIS A 59 18.06 9.37 0.43
CA HIS A 59 19.36 9.90 0.04
C HIS A 59 20.43 8.81 -0.12
N ARG A 60 20.49 7.86 0.83
CA ARG A 60 21.40 6.71 0.73
C ARG A 60 21.09 5.84 -0.48
N LEU A 61 19.81 5.52 -0.70
CA LEU A 61 19.37 4.71 -1.83
C LEU A 61 19.68 5.37 -3.17
N MET A 62 19.46 6.68 -3.30
CA MET A 62 19.82 7.45 -4.49
C MET A 62 21.31 7.37 -4.78
N HIS A 63 22.15 7.57 -3.76
CA HIS A 63 23.60 7.53 -3.93
C HIS A 63 24.11 6.12 -4.24
N GLU A 64 23.51 5.07 -3.67
CA GLU A 64 23.81 3.67 -4.01
C GLU A 64 23.40 3.35 -5.46
N THR A 65 22.23 3.84 -5.88
CA THR A 65 21.73 3.72 -7.26
C THR A 65 22.62 4.48 -8.24
N GLU A 66 23.18 5.62 -7.89
CA GLU A 66 24.13 6.36 -8.74
C GLU A 66 25.46 5.60 -8.89
N ARG A 67 25.93 4.92 -7.84
CA ARG A 67 27.10 4.04 -7.92
C ARG A 67 26.88 2.77 -8.74
N HIS A 68 25.65 2.25 -8.76
CA HIS A 68 25.27 1.04 -9.50
C HIS A 68 24.62 1.35 -10.87
N GLY A 69 24.28 2.61 -11.13
CA GLY A 69 23.69 3.11 -12.37
C GLY A 69 24.69 3.28 -13.51
N TYR A 70 25.98 3.07 -13.23
CA TYR A 70 27.05 3.04 -14.22
C TYR A 70 27.33 1.59 -14.63
N ASP A 71 26.42 0.98 -15.40
CA ASP A 71 26.70 0.02 -16.49
C ASP A 71 25.44 -0.72 -17.04
N PRO A 72 24.52 -0.01 -17.73
CA PRO A 72 23.74 -0.66 -18.80
C PRO A 72 24.41 -0.57 -20.19
N TYR A 73 25.43 0.29 -20.32
CA TYR A 73 26.02 0.67 -21.60
C TYR A 73 27.29 -0.11 -21.96
N LEU A 74 28.04 -0.65 -21.00
CA LEU A 74 29.20 -1.53 -21.24
C LEU A 74 28.76 -2.99 -21.41
N CYS A 75 27.67 -3.44 -20.76
CA CYS A 75 27.04 -4.73 -21.08
C CYS A 75 26.63 -4.84 -22.57
N ARG A 76 26.27 -3.71 -23.20
CA ARG A 76 26.02 -3.63 -24.65
C ARG A 76 27.32 -3.66 -25.47
N ALA A 77 28.42 -3.14 -24.96
CA ALA A 77 29.71 -3.11 -25.67
C ALA A 77 30.36 -4.50 -25.74
N HIS A 78 30.26 -5.32 -24.68
CA HIS A 78 30.83 -6.67 -24.66
C HIS A 78 30.09 -7.69 -25.54
N LEU A 79 28.89 -7.38 -26.01
CA LEU A 79 28.13 -8.22 -26.94
C LEU A 79 28.55 -8.04 -28.42
N TYR A 80 29.30 -6.97 -28.76
CA TYR A 80 29.75 -6.73 -30.14
C TYR A 80 31.15 -7.29 -30.45
N ASP A 81 31.91 -7.72 -29.44
CA ASP A 81 33.26 -8.30 -29.62
C ASP A 81 33.27 -9.84 -29.68
N SER A 82 32.11 -10.49 -29.73
CA SER A 82 31.99 -11.95 -29.83
C SER A 82 30.98 -12.34 -30.91
N GLU A 83 31.38 -12.18 -32.16
CA GLU A 83 30.65 -12.67 -33.34
C GLU A 83 31.27 -14.01 -33.80
N PRO A 84 30.52 -15.12 -33.73
CA PRO A 84 30.64 -16.19 -34.70
C PRO A 84 29.39 -16.22 -35.59
N SER A 85 29.54 -15.65 -36.78
CA SER A 85 28.86 -15.94 -38.04
C SER A 85 27.50 -16.66 -37.93
N TRP A 86 26.38 -15.93 -37.83
CA TRP A 86 25.10 -16.46 -38.31
C TRP A 86 24.29 -15.42 -39.08
N GLN A 87 24.33 -15.62 -40.39
CA GLN A 87 23.37 -15.31 -41.45
C GLN A 87 22.56 -14.00 -41.36
N GLN A 88 23.21 -13.01 -41.94
CA GLN A 88 22.73 -11.75 -42.49
C GLN A 88 21.74 -11.96 -43.68
N ASP A 89 20.55 -12.52 -43.48
CA ASP A 89 19.60 -12.72 -44.62
C ASP A 89 18.16 -12.23 -44.40
N TRP A 90 17.81 -11.64 -43.26
CA TRP A 90 16.39 -11.33 -42.94
C TRP A 90 16.11 -9.86 -42.63
N LEU A 91 16.94 -8.94 -43.12
CA LEU A 91 16.61 -7.51 -43.05
C LEU A 91 16.39 -6.92 -44.44
N SER A 92 15.17 -6.44 -44.63
CA SER A 92 14.87 -5.12 -45.21
C SER A 92 14.12 -5.14 -46.54
N ALA A 93 12.81 -4.88 -46.45
CA ALA A 93 12.10 -4.24 -47.56
C ALA A 93 10.97 -3.27 -47.13
N TYR A 94 10.34 -3.38 -45.94
CA TYR A 94 9.13 -2.55 -45.66
C TYR A 94 8.90 -2.04 -44.22
N ALA A 95 9.86 -2.09 -43.30
CA ALA A 95 9.61 -1.59 -41.94
C ALA A 95 9.97 -0.10 -41.80
N LEU A 96 8.96 0.78 -41.87
CA LEU A 96 9.05 2.17 -41.43
C LEU A 96 9.44 2.25 -39.93
N PRO A 97 10.15 3.29 -39.46
CA PRO A 97 10.54 3.41 -38.07
C PRO A 97 9.33 3.80 -37.22
N VAL A 98 8.72 2.83 -36.55
CA VAL A 98 7.78 3.11 -35.45
C VAL A 98 8.61 3.56 -34.24
N PRO A 99 8.32 4.72 -33.62
CA PRO A 99 8.98 5.09 -32.37
C PRO A 99 8.70 4.02 -31.32
N GLN A 100 9.75 3.37 -30.81
CA GLN A 100 9.68 2.44 -29.68
C GLN A 100 9.01 3.13 -28.49
N ARG A 101 7.69 2.98 -28.38
CA ARG A 101 6.96 3.22 -27.15
C ARG A 101 7.41 2.12 -26.19
N TYR A 102 8.10 2.51 -25.13
CA TYR A 102 8.46 1.64 -24.02
C TYR A 102 7.25 0.78 -23.62
N ILE A 103 7.41 -0.53 -23.69
CA ILE A 103 6.42 -1.48 -23.19
C ILE A 103 6.35 -1.28 -21.68
N SER A 104 5.27 -0.65 -21.23
CA SER A 104 4.97 -0.48 -19.81
C SER A 104 4.62 -1.84 -19.19
N HIS A 105 5.50 -2.35 -18.34
CA HIS A 105 5.32 -3.61 -17.61
C HIS A 105 4.15 -3.60 -16.59
N HIS A 106 3.47 -2.47 -16.42
CA HIS A 106 2.34 -2.32 -15.49
C HIS A 106 0.97 -2.52 -16.16
N ARG A 107 0.92 -2.73 -17.48
CA ARG A 107 -0.35 -2.85 -18.21
C ARG A 107 -0.82 -4.30 -18.23
N LEU A 108 -1.95 -4.59 -17.59
CA LEU A 108 -2.66 -5.86 -17.79
C LEU A 108 -3.02 -5.98 -19.28
N VAL A 109 -2.64 -7.09 -19.90
CA VAL A 109 -2.85 -7.33 -21.33
C VAL A 109 -4.35 -7.33 -21.60
N SER A 110 -4.85 -6.30 -22.28
CA SER A 110 -6.25 -6.21 -22.68
C SER A 110 -6.44 -7.04 -23.95
N SER A 111 -7.05 -8.21 -23.83
CA SER A 111 -7.48 -9.01 -24.98
C SER A 111 -8.78 -8.43 -25.55
N SER A 112 -8.66 -7.30 -26.25
CA SER A 112 -9.75 -6.70 -27.02
C SER A 112 -9.35 -6.65 -28.49
N SER A 113 -9.33 -7.80 -29.17
CA SER A 113 -9.34 -7.84 -30.64
C SER A 113 -10.63 -8.49 -31.10
N SER A 114 -11.75 -7.79 -30.94
CA SER A 114 -12.88 -7.99 -31.84
C SER A 114 -12.70 -6.99 -32.97
N GLY A 115 -12.40 -7.49 -34.17
CA GLY A 115 -12.32 -6.65 -35.35
C GLY A 115 -13.64 -5.95 -35.61
N ASP A 116 -13.58 -4.63 -35.77
CA ASP A 116 -14.54 -3.92 -36.60
C ASP A 116 -13.90 -2.63 -37.14
N GLY A 117 -14.37 -2.25 -38.33
CA GLY A 117 -13.77 -1.31 -39.27
C GLY A 117 -13.58 0.12 -38.77
N GLY A 118 -12.74 0.82 -39.53
CA GLY A 118 -12.13 2.07 -39.12
C GLY A 118 -12.98 3.32 -39.17
N TYR A 119 -12.39 4.37 -38.61
CA TYR A 119 -12.48 5.73 -39.14
C TYR A 119 -11.20 6.48 -38.74
N VAL A 120 -10.58 7.11 -39.74
CA VAL A 120 -9.38 7.95 -39.63
C VAL A 120 -9.78 9.25 -38.95
N GLN A 121 -9.06 9.68 -37.92
CA GLN A 121 -9.19 11.02 -37.36
C GLN A 121 -7.81 11.71 -37.34
N TYR A 122 -7.66 12.64 -38.29
CA TYR A 122 -6.57 13.62 -38.36
C TYR A 122 -6.63 14.56 -37.15
N LEU A 123 -5.46 14.96 -36.65
CA LEU A 123 -5.24 16.25 -36.00
C LEU A 123 -3.75 16.65 -36.16
N ASP A 124 -3.59 17.81 -36.80
CA ASP A 124 -2.41 18.63 -37.14
C ASP A 124 -1.34 18.86 -36.04
N ASP A 125 -0.08 18.99 -36.50
CA ASP A 125 0.94 20.05 -36.32
C ASP A 125 0.99 20.87 -34.98
N ASP A 126 2.11 21.25 -34.34
CA ASP A 126 3.41 21.76 -34.83
C ASP A 126 4.44 21.95 -33.63
N PRO A 127 5.63 22.63 -33.69
CA PRO A 127 6.92 22.03 -33.26
C PRO A 127 7.82 22.84 -32.28
N ASN A 128 8.97 22.24 -31.92
CA ASN A 128 10.28 22.85 -31.60
C ASN A 128 10.53 23.59 -30.25
N PHE A 129 11.50 23.09 -29.47
CA PHE A 129 12.52 23.96 -28.85
C PHE A 129 13.86 23.21 -28.71
N THR A 130 14.76 23.46 -29.67
CA THR A 130 16.20 23.23 -29.58
C THR A 130 16.85 24.13 -28.54
N ALA A 131 17.68 23.58 -27.66
CA ALA A 131 18.70 24.34 -26.94
C ALA A 131 20.00 23.53 -26.84
N THR A 132 20.87 23.79 -27.81
CA THR A 132 22.29 23.42 -27.84
C THR A 132 23.02 24.17 -26.72
N VAL A 133 23.66 23.45 -25.80
CA VAL A 133 24.73 24.01 -24.95
C VAL A 133 25.88 23.00 -24.90
N THR A 134 26.89 23.25 -25.73
CA THR A 134 28.25 22.71 -25.57
C THR A 134 28.96 23.44 -24.43
N PRO A 135 29.80 22.74 -23.65
CA PRO A 135 31.03 23.33 -23.17
C PRO A 135 32.26 22.66 -23.79
N ILE A 136 33.10 23.51 -24.37
CA ILE A 136 34.48 23.29 -24.77
C ILE A 136 35.31 22.98 -23.51
N ILE A 137 35.98 21.82 -23.44
CA ILE A 137 37.25 21.69 -22.70
C ILE A 137 38.28 20.90 -23.52
N LYS A 138 39.44 21.54 -23.64
CA LYS A 138 40.67 21.15 -24.34
C LYS A 138 41.21 19.78 -23.92
N THR A 139 41.70 19.05 -24.91
CA THR A 139 42.66 17.95 -24.79
C THR A 139 44.03 18.39 -24.28
N GLN A 140 44.73 17.47 -23.60
CA GLN A 140 46.17 17.09 -23.63
C GLN A 140 46.70 16.73 -22.20
N PRO A 141 47.81 15.97 -22.01
CA PRO A 141 47.90 14.51 -22.13
C PRO A 141 48.65 13.83 -20.93
N SER A 142 48.73 12.49 -20.94
CA SER A 142 49.57 11.62 -20.08
C SER A 142 49.14 11.55 -18.60
N LEU A 143 48.88 10.37 -18.04
CA LEU A 143 49.91 9.42 -17.63
C LEU A 143 49.51 7.97 -17.94
N PHE A 144 50.27 7.34 -18.83
CA PHE A 144 50.45 5.89 -18.81
C PHE A 144 51.24 5.52 -17.55
N ILE A 145 50.56 5.17 -16.45
CA ILE A 145 51.20 4.50 -15.31
C ILE A 145 50.30 3.34 -14.85
N LYS A 146 50.79 2.13 -15.14
CA LYS A 146 50.53 0.84 -14.45
C LYS A 146 49.10 0.28 -14.49
N LYS A 147 48.70 -0.23 -15.67
CA LYS A 147 47.86 -1.44 -15.75
C LYS A 147 48.73 -2.67 -15.46
N GLN A 148 49.14 -2.89 -14.21
CA GLN A 148 49.79 -4.13 -13.76
C GLN A 148 49.88 -4.13 -12.21
N ALA A 149 48.72 -4.13 -11.52
CA ALA A 149 48.70 -4.36 -10.06
C ALA A 149 47.33 -4.69 -9.43
N LEU A 150 46.24 -4.91 -10.19
CA LEU A 150 44.91 -5.18 -9.61
C LEU A 150 44.25 -6.47 -10.14
N LEU A 151 45.06 -7.41 -10.63
CA LEU A 151 44.65 -8.81 -10.75
C LEU A 151 45.09 -9.51 -9.46
N ASN A 152 44.32 -9.30 -8.39
CA ASN A 152 44.21 -10.17 -7.20
C ASN A 152 43.42 -9.41 -6.12
N CYS A 153 42.16 -9.08 -6.40
CA CYS A 153 41.19 -8.89 -5.33
C CYS A 153 40.47 -10.24 -5.18
N PRO A 154 40.45 -10.86 -3.99
CA PRO A 154 39.62 -12.03 -3.76
C PRO A 154 38.15 -11.65 -4.09
N PRO A 155 37.35 -12.60 -4.61
CA PRO A 155 35.95 -12.33 -4.91
C PRO A 155 35.28 -11.74 -3.66
N PRO A 156 34.40 -10.73 -3.81
CA PRO A 156 33.69 -10.16 -2.67
C PRO A 156 33.00 -11.29 -1.91
N ASP A 157 33.36 -11.42 -0.63
CA ASP A 157 32.93 -12.49 0.25
C ASP A 157 31.38 -12.52 0.27
N PRO A 158 30.70 -13.65 -0.02
CA PRO A 158 29.23 -13.74 0.00
C PRO A 158 28.63 -13.42 1.38
N SER A 159 29.44 -13.25 2.42
CA SER A 159 29.03 -12.73 3.73
C SER A 159 28.69 -11.24 3.73
N SER A 160 29.14 -10.42 2.76
CA SER A 160 28.92 -8.96 2.80
C SER A 160 27.48 -8.54 2.47
N ASN A 161 26.69 -9.42 1.86
CA ASN A 161 25.28 -9.20 1.51
C ASN A 161 24.30 -9.98 2.42
N GLN A 162 24.80 -10.63 3.47
CA GLN A 162 23.93 -11.29 4.43
C GLN A 162 23.37 -10.24 5.37
N MET A 163 22.05 -10.03 5.33
CA MET A 163 21.32 -9.30 6.39
C MET A 163 21.84 -9.81 7.73
N MET A 164 22.41 -8.91 8.54
CA MET A 164 23.00 -9.34 9.80
C MET A 164 21.87 -9.94 10.66
N PRO A 165 22.14 -10.95 11.50
CA PRO A 165 21.11 -11.53 12.36
C PRO A 165 20.34 -10.47 13.19
N ASN A 166 20.99 -9.35 13.50
CA ASN A 166 20.39 -8.18 14.15
C ASN A 166 19.36 -7.44 13.28
N ASP A 167 19.61 -7.33 11.97
CA ASP A 167 18.69 -6.73 11.00
C ASP A 167 17.45 -7.59 10.84
N LEU A 168 17.61 -8.92 10.85
CA LEU A 168 16.48 -9.85 10.80
C LEU A 168 15.60 -9.78 12.06
N LEU A 169 16.20 -9.64 13.24
CA LEU A 169 15.48 -9.45 14.49
C LEU A 169 14.75 -8.10 14.52
N SER A 170 15.39 -7.04 14.03
CA SER A 170 14.79 -5.71 13.92
C SER A 170 13.61 -5.70 12.95
N LEU A 171 13.74 -6.36 11.80
CA LEU A 171 12.64 -6.52 10.85
C LEU A 171 11.47 -7.31 11.45
N ARG A 172 11.75 -8.36 12.23
CA ARG A 172 10.69 -9.13 12.92
C ARG A 172 9.93 -8.28 13.93
N THR A 173 10.62 -7.46 14.73
CA THR A 173 9.95 -6.58 15.69
C THR A 173 9.15 -5.48 14.99
N GLU A 174 9.67 -4.94 13.88
CA GLU A 174 8.95 -3.97 13.06
C GLU A 174 7.69 -4.56 12.41
N ILE A 175 7.76 -5.78 11.88
CA ILE A 175 6.59 -6.50 11.35
C ILE A 175 5.54 -6.71 12.44
N GLU A 176 5.96 -7.15 13.62
CA GLU A 176 5.02 -7.43 14.71
C GLU A 176 4.37 -6.15 15.25
N LYS A 177 5.15 -5.06 15.36
CA LYS A 177 4.64 -3.73 15.67
C LYS A 177 3.63 -3.25 14.61
N SER A 178 3.97 -3.37 13.34
CA SER A 178 3.08 -3.00 12.23
C SER A 178 1.76 -3.79 12.24
N ARG A 179 1.82 -5.09 12.56
CA ARG A 179 0.63 -5.93 12.76
C ARG A 179 -0.21 -5.47 13.95
N ALA A 180 0.42 -5.15 15.08
CA ALA A 180 -0.26 -4.64 16.25
C ALA A 180 -0.97 -3.32 15.96
N ASP A 181 -0.28 -2.35 15.36
CA ASP A 181 -0.84 -1.06 14.96
C ASP A 181 -2.00 -1.22 13.97
N TYR A 182 -1.87 -2.13 12.99
CA TYR A 182 -2.96 -2.45 12.05
C TYR A 182 -4.17 -3.04 12.78
N ASN A 183 -3.96 -3.97 13.70
CA ASN A 183 -5.04 -4.60 14.46
C ASN A 183 -5.74 -3.61 15.38
N GLU A 184 -5.01 -2.68 16.01
CA GLU A 184 -5.57 -1.60 16.80
C GLU A 184 -6.43 -0.66 15.95
N LYS A 185 -5.92 -0.23 14.79
CA LYS A 185 -6.68 0.60 13.84
C LYS A 185 -7.94 -0.11 13.34
N LYS A 186 -7.83 -1.41 13.02
CA LYS A 186 -8.96 -2.25 12.62
C LYS A 186 -10.01 -2.32 13.73
N LYS A 187 -9.59 -2.51 14.98
CA LYS A 187 -10.48 -2.55 16.14
C LYS A 187 -11.18 -1.20 16.37
N SER A 188 -10.42 -0.10 16.35
CA SER A 188 -11.00 1.26 16.51
C SER A 188 -12.01 1.58 15.42
N LEU A 189 -11.74 1.19 14.16
CA LEU A 189 -12.70 1.36 13.07
C LEU A 189 -13.95 0.51 13.29
N GLN A 190 -13.79 -0.74 13.71
CA GLN A 190 -14.92 -1.64 14.00
C GLN A 190 -15.80 -1.09 15.13
N GLU A 191 -15.21 -0.52 16.18
CA GLU A 191 -15.91 0.15 17.28
C GLU A 191 -16.70 1.35 16.77
N LYS A 192 -16.06 2.27 16.05
CA LYS A 192 -16.74 3.45 15.45
C LYS A 192 -17.90 3.06 14.54
N MET A 193 -17.72 2.03 13.72
CA MET A 193 -18.78 1.53 12.85
C MET A 193 -19.94 0.90 13.64
N THR A 194 -19.65 0.30 14.79
CA THR A 194 -20.68 -0.28 15.68
C THR A 194 -21.44 0.81 16.42
N GLU A 195 -20.73 1.82 16.91
CA GLU A 195 -21.33 3.02 17.51
C GLU A 195 -22.25 3.73 16.53
N PHE A 196 -21.77 4.01 15.31
CA PHE A 196 -22.58 4.64 14.27
C PHE A 196 -23.82 3.82 13.92
N ARG A 197 -23.70 2.48 13.81
CA ARG A 197 -24.86 1.59 13.62
C ARG A 197 -25.88 1.73 14.75
N ASN A 198 -25.43 1.78 16.00
CA ASN A 198 -26.31 1.90 17.15
C ASN A 198 -27.00 3.28 17.19
N GLU A 199 -26.29 4.34 16.82
CA GLU A 199 -26.84 5.70 16.77
C GLU A 199 -28.00 5.80 15.76
N ILE A 200 -27.81 5.26 14.55
CA ILE A 200 -28.82 5.30 13.49
C ILE A 200 -29.95 4.27 13.66
N GLU A 201 -29.79 3.27 14.54
CA GLU A 201 -30.77 2.19 14.72
C GLU A 201 -32.15 2.71 15.15
N SER A 202 -32.17 3.73 16.03
CA SER A 202 -33.41 4.37 16.49
C SER A 202 -34.15 5.15 15.39
N LEU A 203 -33.44 5.51 14.33
CA LEU A 203 -33.96 6.26 13.19
C LEU A 203 -34.37 5.35 12.02
N LYS A 204 -34.22 4.03 12.16
CA LYS A 204 -34.49 3.06 11.10
C LYS A 204 -35.98 2.96 10.77
N VAL A 205 -36.33 3.21 9.50
CA VAL A 205 -37.69 3.01 8.98
C VAL A 205 -37.83 1.57 8.49
N VAL A 206 -38.47 0.72 9.29
CA VAL A 206 -38.57 -0.74 9.03
C VAL A 206 -39.22 -1.05 7.67
N ASP A 207 -40.24 -0.29 7.27
CA ASP A 207 -40.96 -0.51 6.02
C ASP A 207 -40.11 -0.29 4.76
N ARG A 208 -38.97 0.39 4.87
CA ARG A 208 -38.02 0.62 3.76
C ARG A 208 -36.85 -0.35 3.73
N GLN A 209 -36.89 -1.40 4.54
CA GLN A 209 -35.80 -2.37 4.62
C GLN A 209 -35.72 -3.24 3.36
N SER A 210 -34.54 -3.25 2.72
CA SER A 210 -34.29 -4.07 1.53
C SER A 210 -34.14 -5.55 1.88
N GLU A 211 -34.36 -6.43 0.90
CA GLU A 211 -34.01 -7.85 1.00
C GLU A 211 -32.51 -8.04 1.32
N HIS A 212 -31.65 -7.20 0.74
CA HIS A 212 -30.20 -7.26 1.01
C HIS A 212 -29.86 -6.92 2.47
N ASP A 213 -30.61 -6.03 3.10
CA ASP A 213 -30.42 -5.68 4.52
C ASP A 213 -30.80 -6.85 5.43
N ARG A 214 -31.90 -7.54 5.09
CA ARG A 214 -32.34 -8.75 5.81
C ARG A 214 -31.32 -9.89 5.70
N ILE A 215 -30.82 -10.14 4.49
CA ILE A 215 -29.76 -11.14 4.25
C ILE A 215 -28.49 -10.75 5.01
N HIS A 216 -28.09 -9.47 4.99
CA HIS A 216 -26.92 -9.00 5.72
C HIS A 216 -27.06 -9.21 7.23
N ALA A 217 -28.20 -8.84 7.82
CA ALA A 217 -28.48 -9.05 9.24
C ALA A 217 -28.43 -10.54 9.62
N ALA A 218 -29.03 -11.41 8.81
CA ALA A 218 -28.96 -12.86 9.01
C ALA A 218 -27.51 -13.38 8.93
N ASN A 219 -26.73 -12.93 7.95
CA ASN A 219 -25.31 -13.29 7.83
C ASN A 219 -24.51 -12.85 9.06
N LEU A 220 -24.74 -11.64 9.57
CA LEU A 220 -24.10 -11.16 10.80
C LEU A 220 -24.48 -12.02 12.01
N GLN A 221 -25.76 -12.37 12.16
CA GLN A 221 -26.24 -13.22 13.25
C GLN A 221 -25.61 -14.62 13.23
N MET A 222 -25.35 -15.15 12.03
CA MET A 222 -24.68 -16.44 11.83
C MET A 222 -23.14 -16.34 11.88
N GLY A 223 -22.56 -15.14 12.08
CA GLY A 223 -21.11 -14.92 12.05
C GLY A 223 -20.48 -15.15 10.68
N ILE A 224 -21.25 -15.00 9.60
CA ILE A 224 -20.81 -15.19 8.23
C ILE A 224 -20.24 -13.88 7.69
N ASP A 225 -18.91 -13.80 7.59
CA ASP A 225 -18.19 -12.74 6.88
C ASP A 225 -17.73 -13.18 5.48
N LYS A 226 -17.35 -12.22 4.62
CA LYS A 226 -16.87 -12.47 3.24
C LYS A 226 -15.80 -13.57 3.16
N TYR A 227 -14.81 -13.54 4.05
CA TYR A 227 -13.71 -14.49 4.05
C TYR A 227 -14.10 -15.82 4.68
N SER A 228 -15.01 -15.83 5.65
CA SER A 228 -15.57 -17.07 6.21
C SER A 228 -16.36 -17.83 5.14
N THR A 229 -17.11 -17.14 4.29
CA THR A 229 -17.83 -17.72 3.15
C THR A 229 -16.85 -18.23 2.11
N LEU A 230 -15.82 -17.43 1.79
CA LEU A 230 -14.77 -17.85 0.85
C LEU A 230 -13.96 -19.04 1.37
N ARG A 231 -13.65 -19.12 2.67
CA ARG A 231 -12.98 -20.29 3.26
C ARG A 231 -13.89 -21.52 3.24
N LYS A 232 -15.18 -21.35 3.54
CA LYS A 232 -16.17 -22.41 3.37
C LYS A 232 -16.27 -22.88 1.91
N SER A 233 -15.97 -22.04 0.92
CA SER A 233 -15.98 -22.41 -0.50
C SER A 233 -14.60 -22.79 -1.08
N ALA A 234 -13.50 -22.46 -0.40
CA ALA A 234 -12.13 -22.67 -0.83
C ALA A 234 -11.39 -23.71 0.03
N ALA A 235 -10.20 -24.13 -0.42
CA ALA A 235 -9.31 -25.07 0.28
C ALA A 235 -8.80 -24.51 1.60
N GLU A 236 -9.02 -25.22 2.71
CA GLU A 236 -8.29 -25.02 3.96
C GLU A 236 -6.85 -25.54 3.78
N PRO A 237 -5.82 -24.77 4.14
CA PRO A 237 -4.44 -25.22 4.10
C PRO A 237 -4.05 -25.80 5.46
N HIS A 238 -4.32 -27.09 5.70
CA HIS A 238 -3.69 -27.81 6.80
C HIS A 238 -3.04 -29.12 6.33
N ALA A 239 -1.72 -29.14 6.52
CA ALA A 239 -0.80 -30.26 6.72
C ALA A 239 -1.22 -31.63 6.16
N TYR A 240 -0.56 -32.02 5.06
CA TYR A 240 -0.37 -33.40 4.60
C TYR A 240 -1.63 -34.28 4.53
N HIS A 241 -2.54 -33.99 3.61
CA HIS A 241 -3.25 -34.98 2.77
C HIS A 241 -4.40 -34.30 2.03
N VAL A 242 -4.41 -34.46 0.69
CA VAL A 242 -5.56 -34.28 -0.23
C VAL A 242 -6.29 -32.93 -0.11
N TYR A 243 -6.11 -32.08 -1.14
CA TYR A 243 -6.86 -30.84 -1.34
C TYR A 243 -8.39 -31.08 -1.29
N LYS A 244 -9.01 -30.89 -0.13
CA LYS A 244 -10.46 -30.78 0.01
C LYS A 244 -10.79 -29.34 0.40
N SER A 245 -11.48 -28.63 -0.49
CA SER A 245 -12.14 -27.37 -0.12
C SER A 245 -13.19 -27.60 0.95
N GLY A 246 -13.48 -26.57 1.75
CA GLY A 246 -14.65 -26.58 2.65
C GLY A 246 -15.96 -26.90 1.92
N ALA A 247 -16.00 -26.66 0.60
CA ALA A 247 -17.09 -26.97 -0.32
C ALA A 247 -16.87 -28.25 -1.17
N GLY A 248 -15.93 -29.10 -0.79
CA GLY A 248 -15.63 -30.35 -1.49
C GLY A 248 -14.71 -30.21 -2.70
N THR A 249 -14.66 -31.24 -3.54
CA THR A 249 -13.80 -31.25 -4.75
C THR A 249 -14.37 -30.35 -5.85
N THR A 250 -13.57 -29.98 -6.85
CA THR A 250 -14.09 -29.29 -8.04
C THR A 250 -15.25 -30.03 -8.69
N LYS A 251 -15.18 -31.37 -8.77
CA LYS A 251 -16.28 -32.21 -9.27
C LYS A 251 -17.55 -32.03 -8.43
N THR A 252 -17.42 -32.01 -7.11
CA THR A 252 -18.55 -31.78 -6.18
C THR A 252 -19.16 -30.39 -6.39
N ARG A 253 -18.34 -29.35 -6.56
CA ARG A 253 -18.83 -27.98 -6.78
C ARG A 253 -19.55 -27.83 -8.12
N VAL A 254 -19.04 -28.46 -9.18
CA VAL A 254 -19.71 -28.51 -10.50
C VAL A 254 -21.06 -29.23 -10.39
N GLN A 255 -21.11 -30.38 -9.71
CA GLN A 255 -22.36 -31.10 -9.50
C GLN A 255 -23.41 -30.30 -8.72
N VAL A 256 -22.99 -29.54 -7.69
CA VAL A 256 -23.90 -28.64 -6.96
C VAL A 256 -24.40 -27.52 -7.87
N PHE A 257 -23.52 -26.94 -8.69
CA PHE A 257 -23.90 -25.89 -9.63
C PHE A 257 -24.88 -26.38 -10.71
N ASP A 258 -24.64 -27.56 -11.28
CA ASP A 258 -25.52 -28.16 -12.29
C ASP A 258 -26.90 -28.56 -11.73
N GLY A 259 -27.03 -28.63 -10.40
CA GLY A 259 -28.28 -28.98 -9.69
C GLY A 259 -29.06 -27.78 -9.14
N LEU A 260 -28.59 -26.54 -9.33
CA LEU A 260 -29.30 -25.30 -8.99
C LEU A 260 -30.22 -24.87 -10.13
#